data_AF-H5XFW9-F1
#
_entry.id   AF-H5XFW9-F1
#
_cell.length_a   1.000
_cell.length_b   1.000
_cell.length_c   1.000
_cell.angle_alpha   90.00
_cell.angle_beta   90.00
_cell.angle_gamma   90.00
#
_symmetry.space_group_name_H-M   'P 1'
#
loop_
_entity.id
_entity.type
_entity.pdbx_description
1 polymer ?
#
loop_
_entity_poly.entity_id
_entity_poly.type
_entity_poly.pdbx_seq_one_letter_code
_entity_poly.pdbx_strand_id
1 'polypeptide(L)'
;MPDVEVDLLWTPDFVATTQEILDVARVDGGQTVTYGADRLGGTAVAKNIAQSADSSRVTIVVNHNVLSTAVDEQTTAHSIFVLAHELTHPLINRMRADSGVLDDVPFPSETPTELARSITRTATDEYRADRIASIILGHFASAEQDGERVRLHQGHIWAGVEDYREQLAQVLDSHIHPGWPDLVQSYRECRTSLDALWRQVVTETDQVFTLLAHAQACEDASQTGGPFAGPMMTSNPGASLYLEPAWTQVLTAVHDTSLLPSREDFAAADLAVARFGEVAIKSIWEELGLTFDEYEDRSYYIHVAQPMR
;
A
#
# COMPACT_ATOMS: atom_id res chain seq x y z
N MET A 1 -15.42 -2.05 -18.80
CA MET A 1 -14.33 -1.31 -18.14
C MET A 1 -13.86 -0.22 -19.07
N PRO A 2 -13.42 0.94 -18.55
CA PRO A 2 -12.78 1.97 -19.37
C PRO A 2 -11.47 1.45 -19.98
N ASP A 3 -11.15 1.88 -21.20
CA ASP A 3 -9.92 1.49 -21.88
C ASP A 3 -8.70 2.16 -21.25
N VAL A 4 -7.57 1.43 -21.19
CA VAL A 4 -6.27 1.88 -20.70
C VAL A 4 -5.18 1.38 -21.64
N GLU A 5 -4.33 2.30 -22.10
CA GLU A 5 -3.07 1.99 -22.79
C GLU A 5 -1.96 1.79 -21.74
N VAL A 6 -1.28 0.65 -21.81
CA VAL A 6 -0.20 0.30 -20.87
C VAL A 6 1.10 0.07 -21.62
N ASP A 7 2.10 0.89 -21.31
CA ASP A 7 3.48 0.70 -21.75
C ASP A 7 4.26 -0.05 -20.67
N LEU A 8 4.63 -1.31 -20.93
CA LEU A 8 5.46 -2.09 -20.00
C LEU A 8 6.93 -1.88 -20.34
N LEU A 9 7.66 -1.20 -19.46
CA LEU A 9 9.09 -0.95 -19.59
C LEU A 9 9.87 -1.83 -18.62
N TRP A 10 10.80 -2.58 -19.17
CA TRP A 10 11.68 -3.45 -18.41
C TRP A 10 13.09 -2.87 -18.40
N THR A 11 13.67 -2.70 -17.21
CA THR A 11 14.94 -1.95 -17.09
C THR A 11 15.94 -2.56 -16.09
N PRO A 12 17.24 -2.62 -16.43
CA PRO A 12 18.29 -3.01 -15.48
C PRO A 12 18.57 -1.94 -14.42
N ASP A 13 18.20 -0.68 -14.67
CA ASP A 13 18.33 0.42 -13.71
C ASP A 13 16.94 0.98 -13.35
N PHE A 14 16.26 0.25 -12.47
CA PHE A 14 14.90 0.54 -12.04
C PHE A 14 14.74 1.95 -11.47
N VAL A 15 15.65 2.38 -10.61
CA VAL A 15 15.56 3.68 -9.92
C VAL A 15 15.77 4.82 -10.91
N ALA A 16 16.83 4.78 -11.72
CA ALA A 16 17.11 5.86 -12.67
C ALA A 16 16.03 5.98 -13.75
N THR A 17 15.55 4.85 -14.28
CA THR A 17 14.50 4.83 -15.30
C THR A 17 13.17 5.37 -14.75
N THR A 18 12.80 4.96 -13.53
CA THR A 18 11.60 5.46 -12.86
C THR A 18 11.70 6.98 -12.63
N GLN A 19 12.86 7.45 -12.19
CA GLN A 19 13.10 8.89 -12.01
C GLN A 19 12.96 9.67 -13.33
N GLU A 20 13.58 9.18 -14.41
CA GLU A 20 13.52 9.82 -15.73
C GLU A 20 12.08 10.00 -16.21
N ILE A 21 11.24 8.96 -16.08
CA ILE A 21 9.84 9.01 -16.48
C ILE A 21 9.04 9.95 -15.58
N LEU A 22 9.29 9.94 -14.27
CA LEU A 22 8.65 10.87 -13.33
C LEU A 22 9.01 12.33 -13.65
N ASP A 23 10.26 12.61 -14.01
CA ASP A 23 10.71 13.96 -14.37
C ASP A 23 10.03 14.45 -15.65
N VAL A 24 9.84 13.57 -16.64
CA VAL A 24 9.09 13.88 -17.87
C VAL A 24 7.60 14.05 -17.61
N ALA A 25 7.00 13.27 -16.71
CA ALA A 25 5.58 13.39 -16.38
C ALA A 25 5.24 14.68 -15.59
N ARG A 26 6.24 15.30 -14.94
CA ARG A 26 6.09 16.44 -14.01
C ARG A 26 6.26 17.83 -14.65
N VAL A 27 5.93 18.02 -15.93
CA VAL A 27 6.22 19.29 -16.67
C VAL A 27 5.67 20.58 -16.02
N ASP A 28 4.78 20.51 -15.01
CA ASP A 28 4.18 21.68 -14.33
C ASP A 28 4.87 22.11 -13.00
N GLY A 29 6.20 22.04 -12.91
CA GLY A 29 6.96 22.84 -11.92
C GLY A 29 6.87 22.41 -10.45
N GLY A 30 6.49 21.16 -10.16
CA GLY A 30 6.53 20.59 -8.81
C GLY A 30 7.96 20.40 -8.28
N GLN A 31 8.10 20.29 -6.95
CA GLN A 31 9.39 19.96 -6.30
C GLN A 31 9.98 18.67 -6.88
N THR A 32 11.28 18.70 -7.21
CA THR A 32 12.03 17.51 -7.64
C THR A 32 12.17 16.55 -6.45
N VAL A 33 11.25 15.59 -6.34
CA VAL A 33 11.40 14.47 -5.41
C VAL A 33 12.24 13.39 -6.08
N THR A 34 13.36 13.04 -5.45
CA THR A 34 14.19 11.89 -5.83
C THR A 34 13.45 10.60 -5.47
N TYR A 35 13.28 9.73 -6.46
CA TYR A 35 12.68 8.41 -6.30
C TYR A 35 13.68 7.47 -5.61
N GLY A 36 13.21 6.83 -4.55
CA GLY A 36 13.88 5.72 -3.89
C GLY A 36 13.03 4.45 -3.98
N ALA A 37 13.69 3.31 -4.16
CA ALA A 37 13.04 2.01 -4.18
C ALA A 37 12.78 1.45 -2.77
N ASP A 38 13.45 1.97 -1.74
CA ASP A 38 13.37 1.47 -0.37
C ASP A 38 11.95 1.62 0.21
N ARG A 39 11.49 0.57 0.90
CA ARG A 39 10.21 0.50 1.60
C ARG A 39 10.40 -0.16 2.96
N LEU A 40 9.50 0.11 3.92
CA LEU A 40 9.38 -0.73 5.10
C LEU A 40 9.05 -2.16 4.65
N GLY A 41 9.92 -3.12 5.00
CA GLY A 41 9.77 -4.53 4.63
C GLY A 41 10.42 -4.95 3.31
N GLY A 42 11.04 -4.04 2.53
CA GLY A 42 11.72 -4.46 1.30
C GLY A 42 12.03 -3.34 0.32
N THR A 43 12.01 -3.68 -0.97
CA THR A 43 12.26 -2.74 -2.07
C THR A 43 11.21 -2.87 -3.15
N ALA A 44 10.75 -1.75 -3.70
CA ALA A 44 9.86 -1.74 -4.85
C ALA A 44 10.56 -2.40 -6.06
N VAL A 45 9.86 -3.34 -6.69
CA VAL A 45 10.35 -4.05 -7.88
C VAL A 45 9.66 -3.60 -9.17
N ALA A 46 8.58 -2.82 -9.04
CA ALA A 46 7.89 -2.19 -10.14
C ALA A 46 7.24 -0.87 -9.70
N LYS A 47 6.86 -0.04 -10.68
CA LYS A 47 6.16 1.21 -10.44
C LYS A 47 5.25 1.56 -11.62
N ASN A 48 3.99 1.82 -11.30
CA ASN A 48 3.03 2.45 -12.20
C ASN A 48 3.21 3.98 -12.22
N ILE A 49 3.28 4.57 -13.41
CA ILE A 49 3.40 6.02 -13.63
C ILE A 49 2.36 6.46 -14.67
N ALA A 50 1.35 7.19 -14.22
CA ALA A 50 0.35 7.76 -15.12
C ALA A 50 1.00 8.78 -16.08
N GLN A 51 0.75 8.60 -17.38
CA GLN A 51 1.19 9.49 -18.46
C GLN A 51 0.08 10.47 -18.89
N SER A 52 -1.12 10.33 -18.31
CA SER A 52 -2.27 11.21 -18.50
C SER A 52 -2.99 11.44 -17.18
N ALA A 53 -3.63 12.61 -17.03
CA ALA A 53 -4.34 12.97 -15.80
C ALA A 53 -5.49 12.01 -15.46
N ASP A 54 -6.12 11.44 -16.49
CA ASP A 54 -7.25 10.50 -16.36
C ASP A 54 -6.82 9.02 -16.29
N SER A 55 -5.51 8.76 -16.20
CA SER A 55 -4.91 7.41 -16.21
C SER A 55 -5.29 6.55 -17.42
N SER A 56 -5.72 7.14 -18.54
CA SER A 56 -5.93 6.41 -19.81
C SER A 56 -4.63 5.90 -20.43
N ARG A 57 -3.47 6.46 -20.06
CA ARG A 57 -2.14 6.00 -20.47
C ARG A 57 -1.26 5.83 -19.24
N VAL A 58 -0.67 4.65 -19.05
CA VAL A 58 0.19 4.34 -17.91
C VAL A 58 1.45 3.63 -18.37
N THR A 59 2.60 4.05 -17.85
CA THR A 59 3.87 3.31 -18.01
C THR A 59 4.13 2.51 -16.73
N ILE A 60 4.36 1.21 -16.88
CA ILE A 60 4.77 0.33 -15.79
C ILE A 60 6.25 0.04 -15.96
N VAL A 61 7.06 0.55 -15.03
CA VAL A 61 8.49 0.24 -14.98
C VAL A 61 8.68 -0.99 -14.11
N VAL A 62 9.33 -2.03 -14.63
CA VAL A 62 9.62 -3.27 -13.89
C VAL A 62 11.13 -3.48 -13.85
N ASN A 63 11.65 -3.80 -12.67
CA ASN A 63 13.04 -4.14 -12.46
C ASN A 63 13.39 -5.42 -13.23
N HIS A 64 14.48 -5.37 -13.99
CA HIS A 64 14.85 -6.45 -14.89
C HIS A 64 15.04 -7.79 -14.19
N ASN A 65 15.51 -7.75 -12.94
CA ASN A 65 15.76 -8.94 -12.16
C ASN A 65 14.49 -9.74 -11.81
N VAL A 66 13.30 -9.13 -11.92
CA VAL A 66 12.02 -9.80 -11.62
C VAL A 66 11.75 -10.95 -12.60
N LEU A 67 11.99 -10.76 -13.90
CA LEU A 67 11.77 -11.84 -14.87
C LEU A 67 13.00 -12.28 -15.68
N SER A 68 14.16 -11.63 -15.54
CA SER A 68 15.41 -12.17 -16.10
C SER A 68 15.96 -13.34 -15.29
N THR A 69 15.43 -13.55 -14.09
CA THR A 69 15.78 -14.64 -13.18
C THR A 69 14.80 -15.81 -13.27
N ALA A 70 13.82 -15.77 -14.20
CA ALA A 70 12.89 -16.87 -14.46
C ALA A 70 13.61 -18.07 -15.12
N VAL A 71 14.43 -18.76 -14.32
CA VAL A 71 15.16 -19.98 -14.70
C VAL A 71 14.50 -21.24 -14.11
N ASP A 72 13.55 -21.07 -13.18
CA ASP A 72 12.79 -22.15 -12.55
C ASP A 72 11.30 -21.82 -12.43
N GLU A 73 10.52 -22.80 -11.95
CA GLU A 73 9.07 -22.71 -11.84
C GLU A 73 8.62 -21.64 -10.82
N GLN A 74 9.37 -21.48 -9.73
CA GLN A 74 9.05 -20.50 -8.67
C GLN A 74 9.25 -19.07 -9.18
N THR A 75 10.38 -18.79 -9.81
CA THR A 75 10.69 -17.48 -10.41
C THR A 75 9.75 -17.13 -11.57
N THR A 76 9.29 -18.13 -12.34
CA THR A 76 8.25 -17.94 -13.35
C THR A 76 6.89 -17.59 -12.73
N ALA A 77 6.48 -18.30 -11.68
CA ALA A 77 5.24 -18.01 -10.97
C ALA A 77 5.25 -16.61 -10.34
N HIS A 78 6.36 -16.24 -9.70
CA HIS A 78 6.58 -14.89 -9.16
C HIS A 78 6.45 -13.83 -10.26
N SER A 79 7.08 -14.04 -11.42
CA SER A 79 7.00 -13.12 -12.56
C SER A 79 5.57 -12.92 -13.07
N ILE A 80 4.80 -14.00 -13.20
CA ILE A 80 3.38 -13.96 -13.60
C ILE A 80 2.57 -13.17 -12.57
N PHE A 81 2.81 -13.43 -11.29
CA PHE A 81 2.13 -12.73 -10.20
C PHE A 81 2.42 -11.23 -10.24
N VAL A 82 3.69 -10.82 -10.28
CA VAL A 82 4.06 -9.39 -10.28
C VAL A 82 3.48 -8.68 -11.50
N LEU A 83 3.54 -9.26 -12.70
CA LEU A 83 2.93 -8.65 -13.87
C LEU A 83 1.41 -8.50 -13.70
N ALA A 84 0.73 -9.53 -13.19
CA ALA A 84 -0.72 -9.48 -12.97
C ALA A 84 -1.11 -8.45 -11.90
N HIS A 85 -0.30 -8.33 -10.84
CA HIS A 85 -0.44 -7.32 -9.79
C HIS A 85 -0.32 -5.92 -10.40
N GLU A 86 0.79 -5.64 -11.09
CA GLU A 86 1.07 -4.31 -11.63
C GLU A 86 0.06 -3.90 -12.71
N LEU A 87 -0.44 -4.85 -13.52
CA LEU A 87 -1.48 -4.58 -14.53
C LEU A 87 -2.86 -4.31 -13.91
N THR A 88 -3.08 -4.64 -12.65
CA THR A 88 -4.35 -4.35 -11.96
C THR A 88 -4.45 -2.87 -11.59
N HIS A 89 -3.34 -2.25 -11.19
CA HIS A 89 -3.30 -0.84 -10.77
C HIS A 89 -3.82 0.15 -11.84
N PRO A 90 -3.41 0.08 -13.13
CA PRO A 90 -3.96 0.95 -14.17
C PRO A 90 -5.48 0.84 -14.32
N LEU A 91 -6.04 -0.36 -14.16
CA LEU A 91 -7.49 -0.57 -14.25
C LEU A 91 -8.22 0.13 -13.10
N ILE A 92 -7.71 -0.02 -11.88
CA ILE A 92 -8.27 0.64 -10.69
C ILE A 92 -8.17 2.16 -10.81
N ASN A 93 -7.00 2.68 -11.17
CA ASN A 93 -6.78 4.11 -11.35
C ASN A 93 -7.67 4.70 -12.45
N ARG A 94 -7.85 3.98 -13.56
CA ARG A 94 -8.74 4.41 -14.62
C ARG A 94 -10.20 4.44 -14.18
N MET A 95 -10.67 3.42 -13.46
CA MET A 95 -12.03 3.42 -12.91
C MET A 95 -12.23 4.58 -11.93
N ARG A 96 -11.22 4.88 -11.11
CA ARG A 96 -11.25 6.02 -10.19
C ARG A 96 -11.41 7.35 -10.93
N ALA A 97 -10.58 7.59 -11.95
CA ALA A 97 -10.68 8.79 -12.78
C ALA A 97 -12.02 8.87 -13.54
N ASP A 98 -12.45 7.79 -14.17
CA ASP A 98 -13.71 7.74 -14.93
C ASP A 98 -14.96 7.90 -14.04
N SER A 99 -14.86 7.53 -12.76
CA SER A 99 -15.94 7.70 -11.78
C SER A 99 -16.08 9.13 -11.23
N GLY A 100 -15.06 9.98 -11.42
CA GLY A 100 -15.01 11.35 -10.88
C GLY A 100 -14.91 11.43 -9.35
N VAL A 101 -14.64 10.31 -8.65
CA VAL A 101 -14.63 10.27 -7.16
C VAL A 101 -13.55 11.17 -6.53
N LEU A 102 -12.58 11.64 -7.34
CA LEU A 102 -11.50 12.54 -6.92
C LEU A 102 -11.53 13.93 -7.58
N ASP A 103 -12.56 14.29 -8.37
CA ASP A 103 -12.54 15.51 -9.18
C ASP A 103 -12.35 16.81 -8.36
N ASP A 104 -12.81 16.82 -7.11
CA ASP A 104 -12.69 17.97 -6.19
C ASP A 104 -11.51 17.85 -5.19
N VAL A 105 -10.72 16.78 -5.30
CA VAL A 105 -9.57 16.51 -4.41
C VAL A 105 -8.30 17.10 -5.05
N PRO A 106 -7.61 18.05 -4.38
CA PRO A 106 -6.38 18.61 -4.90
C PRO A 106 -5.25 17.61 -4.76
N PHE A 107 -4.35 17.60 -5.74
CA PHE A 107 -3.11 16.84 -5.66
C PHE A 107 -1.90 17.78 -5.79
N PRO A 108 -0.83 17.60 -4.99
CA PRO A 108 -0.71 16.60 -3.91
C PRO A 108 -1.63 16.91 -2.70
N SER A 109 -2.15 15.88 -2.05
CA SER A 109 -2.92 16.00 -0.81
C SER A 109 -2.01 16.35 0.35
N GLU A 110 -2.32 17.42 1.09
CA GLU A 110 -1.50 17.85 2.23
C GLU A 110 -2.23 17.77 3.57
N THR A 111 -3.56 17.72 3.59
CA THR A 111 -4.31 17.70 4.85
C THR A 111 -4.34 16.30 5.48
N PRO A 112 -4.36 16.20 6.81
CA PRO A 112 -4.41 14.91 7.52
C PRO A 112 -5.55 14.00 7.04
N THR A 113 -6.74 14.54 6.82
CA THR A 113 -7.89 13.77 6.30
C THR A 113 -7.62 13.19 4.92
N GLU A 114 -7.11 13.98 3.98
CA GLU A 114 -6.83 13.46 2.64
C GLU A 114 -5.62 12.52 2.61
N LEU A 115 -4.63 12.73 3.47
CA LEU A 115 -3.52 11.78 3.66
C LEU A 115 -4.01 10.44 4.18
N ALA A 116 -4.88 10.42 5.19
CA ALA A 116 -5.46 9.19 5.74
C ALA A 116 -6.27 8.42 4.68
N ARG A 117 -7.10 9.15 3.90
CA ARG A 117 -7.84 8.58 2.77
C ARG A 117 -6.92 8.03 1.68
N SER A 118 -5.84 8.75 1.36
CA SER A 118 -4.85 8.34 0.37
C SER A 118 -4.12 7.06 0.77
N ILE A 119 -3.67 6.97 2.03
CA ILE A 119 -3.04 5.76 2.59
C ILE A 119 -3.99 4.57 2.49
N THR A 120 -5.25 4.77 2.88
CA THR A 120 -6.29 3.73 2.82
C THR A 120 -6.52 3.22 1.40
N ARG A 121 -6.61 4.13 0.42
CA ARG A 121 -6.77 3.79 -0.99
C ARG A 121 -5.58 2.99 -1.49
N THR A 122 -4.37 3.43 -1.18
CA THR A 122 -3.13 2.74 -1.55
C THR A 122 -3.15 1.31 -1.01
N ALA A 123 -3.34 1.12 0.29
CA ALA A 123 -3.40 -0.20 0.90
C ALA A 123 -4.52 -1.09 0.33
N THR A 124 -5.69 -0.52 0.02
CA THR A 124 -6.80 -1.26 -0.58
C THR A 124 -6.49 -1.68 -2.01
N ASP A 125 -5.86 -0.80 -2.79
CA ASP A 125 -5.46 -1.07 -4.17
C ASP A 125 -4.42 -2.20 -4.21
N GLU A 126 -3.43 -2.17 -3.31
CA GLU A 126 -2.42 -3.22 -3.17
C GLU A 126 -3.03 -4.56 -2.77
N TYR A 127 -3.92 -4.57 -1.78
CA TYR A 127 -4.66 -5.78 -1.39
C TYR A 127 -5.46 -6.36 -2.56
N ARG A 128 -6.18 -5.50 -3.31
CA ARG A 128 -6.98 -5.93 -4.46
C ARG A 128 -6.09 -6.46 -5.58
N ALA A 129 -4.98 -5.78 -5.87
CA ALA A 129 -4.01 -6.17 -6.88
C ALA A 129 -3.44 -7.56 -6.59
N ASP A 130 -3.02 -7.84 -5.35
CA ASP A 130 -2.51 -9.16 -4.95
C ASP A 130 -3.54 -10.28 -5.03
N ARG A 131 -4.77 -10.00 -4.59
CA ARG A 131 -5.86 -10.98 -4.66
C ARG A 131 -6.24 -11.29 -6.10
N ILE A 132 -6.28 -10.29 -6.99
CA ILE A 132 -6.53 -10.47 -8.42
C ILE A 132 -5.36 -11.23 -9.07
N ALA A 133 -4.12 -10.84 -8.76
CA ALA A 133 -2.92 -11.52 -9.25
C ALA A 133 -2.87 -13.00 -8.84
N SER A 134 -3.26 -13.31 -7.60
CA SER A 134 -3.41 -14.70 -7.13
C SER A 134 -4.44 -15.50 -7.92
N ILE A 135 -5.59 -14.89 -8.25
CA ILE A 135 -6.64 -15.53 -9.06
C ILE A 135 -6.11 -15.82 -10.47
N ILE A 136 -5.43 -14.83 -11.08
CA ILE A 136 -4.83 -14.94 -12.42
C ILE A 136 -3.77 -16.06 -12.42
N LEU A 137 -2.86 -16.05 -11.45
CA LEU A 137 -1.83 -17.08 -11.31
C LEU A 137 -2.43 -18.49 -11.25
N GLY A 138 -3.50 -18.67 -10.47
CA GLY A 138 -4.21 -19.94 -10.33
C GLY A 138 -4.91 -20.45 -11.60
N HIS A 139 -5.03 -19.61 -12.64
CA HIS A 139 -5.47 -20.04 -13.97
C HIS A 139 -4.33 -20.59 -14.83
N PHE A 140 -3.09 -20.17 -14.58
CA PHE A 140 -1.91 -20.61 -15.33
C PHE A 140 -1.17 -21.77 -14.67
N ALA A 141 -1.25 -21.87 -13.35
CA ALA A 141 -0.44 -22.80 -12.58
C ALA A 141 -1.19 -23.44 -11.40
N SER A 142 -0.59 -24.51 -10.89
CA SER A 142 -1.09 -25.30 -9.77
C SER A 142 0.07 -25.69 -8.87
N ALA A 143 -0.20 -25.81 -7.56
CA ALA A 143 0.73 -26.40 -6.59
C ALA A 143 0.26 -27.79 -6.18
N GLU A 144 1.17 -28.57 -5.59
CA GLU A 144 0.82 -29.77 -4.82
C GLU A 144 0.78 -29.41 -3.34
N GLN A 145 -0.36 -29.68 -2.68
CA GLN A 145 -0.57 -29.45 -1.26
C GLN A 145 -1.27 -30.66 -0.68
N ASP A 146 -0.69 -31.27 0.35
CA ASP A 146 -1.20 -32.50 0.99
C ASP A 146 -1.50 -33.65 0.00
N GLY A 147 -0.73 -33.73 -1.09
CA GLY A 147 -0.90 -34.73 -2.15
C GLY A 147 -2.03 -34.42 -3.14
N GLU A 148 -2.70 -33.28 -3.01
CA GLU A 148 -3.71 -32.80 -3.95
C GLU A 148 -3.19 -31.65 -4.82
N ARG A 149 -3.68 -31.59 -6.06
CA ARG A 149 -3.36 -30.50 -6.98
C ARG A 149 -4.31 -29.33 -6.75
N VAL A 150 -3.79 -28.25 -6.19
CA VAL A 150 -4.53 -27.01 -5.90
C VAL A 150 -4.14 -25.90 -6.86
N ARG A 151 -4.98 -24.87 -6.99
CA ARG A 151 -4.62 -23.68 -7.78
C ARG A 151 -3.45 -22.96 -7.13
N LEU A 152 -2.45 -22.58 -7.94
CA LEU A 152 -1.34 -21.80 -7.42
C LEU A 152 -1.84 -20.41 -7.02
N HIS A 153 -1.30 -19.88 -5.95
CA HIS A 153 -1.61 -18.55 -5.45
C HIS A 153 -0.37 -17.99 -4.75
N GLN A 154 -0.41 -16.71 -4.35
CA GLN A 154 0.75 -16.06 -3.79
C GLN A 154 1.34 -16.77 -2.56
N GLY A 155 0.51 -17.24 -1.63
CA GLY A 155 0.98 -18.05 -0.50
C GLY A 155 1.95 -19.19 -0.86
N HIS A 156 1.78 -19.85 -2.00
CA HIS A 156 2.69 -20.90 -2.45
C HIS A 156 4.06 -20.39 -2.95
N ILE A 157 4.14 -19.14 -3.40
CA ILE A 157 5.37 -18.50 -3.86
C ILE A 157 6.19 -18.01 -2.66
N TRP A 158 5.50 -17.39 -1.69
CA TRP A 158 6.13 -16.67 -0.57
C TRP A 158 6.22 -17.47 0.74
N ALA A 159 5.41 -18.52 0.95
CA ALA A 159 5.50 -19.34 2.16
C ALA A 159 6.87 -20.01 2.28
N GLY A 160 7.64 -19.58 3.29
CA GLY A 160 8.94 -20.15 3.66
C GLY A 160 10.18 -19.46 3.08
N VAL A 161 10.04 -18.44 2.23
CA VAL A 161 11.18 -17.63 1.70
C VAL A 161 11.06 -16.16 2.10
N GLU A 162 9.85 -15.62 2.10
CA GLU A 162 9.52 -14.25 2.52
C GLU A 162 8.24 -14.34 3.36
N ASP A 163 8.41 -14.59 4.66
CA ASP A 163 7.27 -14.57 5.57
C ASP A 163 6.90 -13.12 5.88
N TYR A 164 5.81 -12.65 5.26
CA TYR A 164 5.26 -11.32 5.53
C TYR A 164 5.00 -11.09 7.02
N ARG A 165 4.72 -12.13 7.82
CA ARG A 165 4.59 -11.99 9.27
C ARG A 165 5.95 -11.70 9.91
N GLU A 166 7.03 -12.34 9.47
CA GLU A 166 8.38 -12.03 9.97
C GLU A 166 8.80 -10.61 9.60
N GLN A 167 8.54 -10.17 8.35
CA GLN A 167 8.81 -8.80 7.93
C GLN A 167 7.99 -7.78 8.73
N LEU A 168 6.69 -8.04 8.90
CA LEU A 168 5.82 -7.20 9.72
C LEU A 168 6.32 -7.15 11.17
N ALA A 169 6.78 -8.27 11.74
CA ALA A 169 7.34 -8.31 13.10
C ALA A 169 8.55 -7.38 13.23
N GLN A 170 9.46 -7.46 12.26
CA GLN A 170 10.65 -6.62 12.22
C GLN A 170 10.27 -5.14 12.12
N VAL A 171 9.32 -4.77 11.25
CA VAL A 171 8.84 -3.39 11.12
C VAL A 171 8.18 -2.91 12.41
N LEU A 172 7.34 -3.75 13.03
CA LEU A 172 6.71 -3.47 14.31
C LEU A 172 7.73 -3.13 15.39
N ASP A 173 8.77 -3.94 15.54
CA ASP A 173 9.78 -3.79 16.59
C ASP A 173 10.78 -2.65 16.32
N SER A 174 11.07 -2.35 15.05
CA SER A 174 12.11 -1.38 14.68
C SER A 174 11.58 0.02 14.38
N HIS A 175 10.36 0.15 13.87
CA HIS A 175 9.79 1.44 13.42
C HIS A 175 8.54 1.83 14.19
N ILE A 176 7.66 0.88 14.52
CA ILE A 176 6.34 1.21 15.06
C ILE A 176 6.39 1.37 16.58
N HIS A 177 6.83 0.34 17.31
CA HIS A 177 6.95 0.39 18.77
C HIS A 177 8.32 -0.10 19.25
N PRO A 178 9.09 0.73 19.98
CA PRO A 178 8.73 2.04 20.52
C PRO A 178 8.94 3.22 19.54
N GLY A 179 9.28 2.95 18.27
CA GLY A 179 9.74 3.98 17.31
C GLY A 179 8.82 5.19 17.13
N TRP A 180 7.53 4.99 16.81
CA TRP A 180 6.58 6.10 16.65
C TRP A 180 6.37 6.91 17.94
N PRO A 181 6.09 6.29 19.11
CA PRO A 181 6.03 7.02 20.37
C PRO A 181 7.31 7.79 20.73
N ASP A 182 8.48 7.23 20.41
CA ASP A 182 9.77 7.90 20.68
C ASP A 182 10.01 9.08 19.73
N LEU A 183 9.52 9.01 18.50
CA LEU A 183 9.55 10.12 17.55
C LEU A 183 8.67 11.29 18.04
N VAL A 184 7.44 11.01 18.47
CA VAL A 184 6.55 12.03 19.07
C VAL A 184 7.18 12.60 20.34
N GLN A 185 7.72 11.76 21.22
CA GLN A 185 8.39 12.23 22.43
C GLN A 185 9.61 13.11 22.11
N SER A 186 10.36 12.78 21.06
CA SER A 186 11.49 13.58 20.61
C SER A 186 11.07 14.96 20.11
N TYR A 187 9.90 15.10 19.46
CA TYR A 187 9.36 16.40 19.13
C TYR A 187 8.99 17.20 20.39
N ARG A 188 8.30 16.56 21.35
CA ARG A 188 7.92 17.20 22.63
C ARG A 188 9.12 17.68 23.43
N GLU A 189 10.26 17.00 23.28
CA GLU A 189 11.56 17.34 23.90
C GLU A 189 12.43 18.23 23.00
N CYS A 190 11.85 18.81 21.94
CA CYS A 190 12.50 19.73 21.00
C CYS A 190 13.75 19.18 20.29
N ARG A 191 13.84 17.84 20.11
CA ARG A 191 14.92 17.17 19.38
C ARG A 191 14.66 16.96 17.89
N THR A 192 13.40 17.05 17.46
CA THR A 192 13.01 17.05 16.05
C THR A 192 11.98 18.14 15.79
N SER A 193 11.82 18.53 14.51
CA SER A 193 10.80 19.50 14.11
C SER A 193 9.44 18.84 13.91
N LEU A 194 8.36 19.63 13.95
CA LEU A 194 7.01 19.13 13.67
C LEU A 194 6.90 18.58 12.24
N ASP A 195 7.52 19.25 11.27
CA ASP A 195 7.54 18.83 9.86
C ASP A 195 8.24 17.48 9.68
N ALA A 196 9.39 17.28 10.35
CA ALA A 196 10.11 16.02 10.31
C ALA A 196 9.32 14.88 10.98
N LEU A 197 8.73 15.14 12.15
CA LEU A 197 7.82 14.19 12.82
C LEU A 197 6.66 13.82 11.89
N TRP A 198 5.94 14.80 11.37
CA TRP A 198 4.72 14.57 10.58
C TRP A 198 5.02 13.83 9.29
N ARG A 199 6.04 14.25 8.55
CA ARG A 199 6.46 13.59 7.30
C ARG A 199 6.81 12.12 7.56
N GLN A 200 7.57 11.83 8.62
CA GLN A 200 7.98 10.47 8.94
C GLN A 200 6.79 9.60 9.36
N VAL A 201 5.92 10.08 10.27
CA VAL A 201 4.72 9.33 10.70
C VAL A 201 3.82 9.00 9.51
N VAL A 202 3.51 9.98 8.64
CA VAL A 202 2.66 9.74 7.46
C VAL A 202 3.32 8.75 6.51
N THR A 203 4.62 8.91 6.22
CA THR A 203 5.34 8.02 5.31
C THR A 203 5.40 6.59 5.83
N GLU A 204 5.70 6.40 7.12
CA GLU A 204 5.76 5.08 7.74
C GLU A 204 4.35 4.46 7.88
N THR A 205 3.31 5.28 8.11
CA THR A 205 1.90 4.82 8.11
C THR A 205 1.51 4.29 6.73
N ASP A 206 1.84 5.02 5.65
CA ASP A 206 1.59 4.59 4.27
C ASP A 206 2.28 3.26 3.94
N GLN A 207 3.57 3.17 4.25
CA GLN A 207 4.38 1.99 3.95
C GLN A 207 3.97 0.77 4.77
N VAL A 208 3.63 0.93 6.06
CA VAL A 208 3.21 -0.20 6.88
C VAL A 208 1.81 -0.71 6.49
N PHE A 209 0.90 0.18 6.09
CA PHE A 209 -0.42 -0.23 5.58
C PHE A 209 -0.32 -0.93 4.21
N THR A 210 0.64 -0.53 3.38
CA THR A 210 0.97 -1.25 2.14
C THR A 210 1.51 -2.66 2.45
N LEU A 211 2.44 -2.79 3.40
CA LEU A 211 2.93 -4.11 3.84
C LEU A 211 1.80 -4.99 4.42
N LEU A 212 0.90 -4.41 5.22
CA LEU A 212 -0.27 -5.11 5.76
C LEU A 212 -1.21 -5.59 4.67
N ALA A 213 -1.40 -4.81 3.61
CA ALA A 213 -2.21 -5.21 2.47
C ALA A 213 -1.67 -6.47 1.79
N HIS A 214 -0.36 -6.51 1.53
CA HIS A 214 0.32 -7.68 0.96
C HIS A 214 0.24 -8.90 1.89
N ALA A 215 0.55 -8.69 3.18
CA ALA A 215 0.47 -9.73 4.18
C ALA A 215 -0.95 -10.32 4.27
N GLN A 216 -1.97 -9.48 4.39
CA GLN A 216 -3.36 -9.91 4.45
C GLN A 216 -3.79 -10.64 3.18
N ALA A 217 -3.43 -10.13 2.00
CA ALA A 217 -3.77 -10.80 0.75
C ALA A 217 -3.14 -12.20 0.71
N CYS A 218 -1.91 -12.36 1.18
CA CYS A 218 -1.18 -13.64 1.21
C CYS A 218 -1.86 -14.64 2.15
N GLU A 219 -2.24 -14.17 3.33
CA GLU A 219 -2.99 -14.94 4.32
C GLU A 219 -4.36 -15.39 3.82
N ASP A 220 -5.11 -14.48 3.20
CA ASP A 220 -6.44 -14.79 2.64
C ASP A 220 -6.35 -15.81 1.50
N ALA A 221 -5.30 -15.71 0.67
CA ALA A 221 -5.06 -16.67 -0.41
C ALA A 221 -4.75 -18.07 0.14
N SER A 222 -4.00 -18.13 1.24
CA SER A 222 -3.56 -19.36 1.89
C SER A 222 -4.56 -19.93 2.91
N GLN A 223 -5.58 -19.16 3.27
CA GLN A 223 -6.57 -19.49 4.30
C GLN A 223 -5.95 -19.75 5.68
N THR A 224 -4.83 -19.08 5.99
CA THR A 224 -4.00 -19.31 7.18
C THR A 224 -4.27 -18.34 8.33
N GLY A 225 -5.28 -17.47 8.19
CA GLY A 225 -5.70 -16.49 9.19
C GLY A 225 -5.53 -15.06 8.70
N GLY A 226 -5.04 -14.18 9.56
CA GLY A 226 -4.69 -12.79 9.23
C GLY A 226 -3.23 -12.50 9.61
N PRO A 227 -2.70 -11.33 9.21
CA PRO A 227 -1.29 -10.97 9.40
C PRO A 227 -0.90 -10.86 10.88
N PHE A 228 -1.88 -10.63 11.76
CA PHE A 228 -1.69 -10.57 13.22
C PHE A 228 -1.90 -11.91 13.93
N ALA A 229 -2.11 -13.01 13.19
CA ALA A 229 -2.30 -14.31 13.81
C ALA A 229 -1.00 -14.84 14.43
N GLY A 230 -1.11 -15.37 15.64
CA GLY A 230 -0.03 -16.07 16.34
C GLY A 230 0.60 -15.28 17.51
N PRO A 231 1.34 -15.96 18.40
CA PRO A 231 1.76 -15.39 19.67
C PRO A 231 2.67 -14.15 19.55
N MET A 232 3.55 -14.14 18.54
CA MET A 232 4.49 -13.03 18.30
C MET A 232 3.76 -11.72 17.97
N MET A 233 2.69 -11.79 17.19
CA MET A 233 1.91 -10.62 16.77
C MET A 233 0.95 -10.16 17.86
N THR A 234 0.19 -11.09 18.44
CA THR A 234 -0.85 -10.79 19.46
C THR A 234 -0.31 -10.11 20.71
N SER A 235 0.99 -10.25 21.01
CA SER A 235 1.64 -9.64 22.17
C SER A 235 2.47 -8.40 21.82
N ASN A 236 2.57 -8.03 20.54
CA ASN A 236 3.32 -6.87 20.11
C ASN A 236 2.52 -5.57 20.37
N PRO A 237 3.05 -4.60 21.14
CA PRO A 237 2.35 -3.35 21.40
C PRO A 237 2.08 -2.53 20.13
N GLY A 238 2.99 -2.55 19.15
CA GLY A 238 2.79 -1.86 17.88
C GLY A 238 1.60 -2.42 17.09
N ALA A 239 1.41 -3.74 17.12
CA ALA A 239 0.26 -4.38 16.49
C ALA A 239 -1.03 -4.07 17.27
N SER A 240 -1.05 -4.36 18.57
CA SER A 240 -2.28 -4.29 19.37
C SER A 240 -2.78 -2.87 19.66
N LEU A 241 -1.89 -1.89 19.82
CA LEU A 241 -2.28 -0.49 20.07
C LEU A 241 -2.62 0.25 18.79
N TYR A 242 -1.85 0.05 17.72
CA TYR A 242 -1.96 0.88 16.52
C TYR A 242 -2.56 0.13 15.33
N LEU A 243 -1.91 -0.93 14.88
CA LEU A 243 -2.17 -1.45 13.53
C LEU A 243 -3.38 -2.38 13.44
N GLU A 244 -3.53 -3.34 14.36
CA GLU A 244 -4.57 -4.37 14.29
C GLU A 244 -6.00 -3.79 14.36
N PRO A 245 -6.34 -2.89 15.31
CA PRO A 245 -7.68 -2.31 15.38
C PRO A 245 -8.03 -1.48 14.13
N ALA A 246 -7.04 -0.74 13.60
CA ALA A 246 -7.23 0.10 12.42
C ALA A 246 -7.35 -0.73 11.15
N TRP A 247 -6.46 -1.70 10.95
CA TRP A 247 -6.48 -2.60 9.79
C TRP A 247 -7.75 -3.42 9.74
N THR A 248 -8.23 -3.92 10.89
CA THR A 248 -9.50 -4.67 10.96
C THR A 248 -10.68 -3.84 10.46
N GLN A 249 -10.74 -2.55 10.80
CA GLN A 249 -11.80 -1.65 10.32
C GLN A 249 -11.71 -1.41 8.80
N VAL A 250 -10.51 -1.17 8.28
CA VAL A 250 -10.28 -1.03 6.83
C VAL A 250 -10.70 -2.31 6.11
N LEU A 251 -10.22 -3.46 6.57
CA LEU A 251 -10.48 -4.75 5.94
C LEU A 251 -11.96 -5.11 5.92
N THR A 252 -12.70 -4.80 7.00
CA THR A 252 -14.16 -4.99 7.04
C THR A 252 -14.83 -4.23 5.89
N ALA A 253 -14.47 -2.95 5.69
CA ALA A 253 -15.01 -2.14 4.60
C ALA A 253 -14.60 -2.68 3.22
N VAL A 254 -13.37 -3.19 3.08
CA VAL A 254 -12.89 -3.79 1.83
C VAL A 254 -13.65 -5.08 1.51
N HIS A 255 -13.86 -5.96 2.48
CA HIS A 255 -14.58 -7.22 2.33
C HIS A 255 -16.08 -7.05 2.04
N ASP A 256 -16.67 -5.93 2.49
CA ASP A 256 -18.04 -5.55 2.15
C ASP A 256 -18.20 -5.04 0.71
N THR A 257 -17.09 -4.87 -0.02
CA THR A 257 -17.08 -4.47 -1.43
C THR A 257 -16.60 -5.59 -2.34
N SER A 258 -16.99 -5.54 -3.62
CA SER A 258 -16.43 -6.46 -4.62
C SER A 258 -14.93 -6.23 -4.78
N LEU A 259 -14.18 -7.31 -4.98
CA LEU A 259 -12.73 -7.26 -5.21
C LEU A 259 -12.36 -6.32 -6.38
N LEU A 260 -13.20 -6.35 -7.42
CA LEU A 260 -13.14 -5.42 -8.54
C LEU A 260 -14.56 -4.87 -8.76
N PRO A 261 -14.89 -3.71 -8.17
CA PRO A 261 -16.21 -3.11 -8.32
C PRO A 261 -16.58 -2.87 -9.77
N SER A 262 -17.88 -2.91 -10.07
CA SER A 262 -18.37 -2.47 -11.38
C SER A 262 -18.09 -0.98 -11.56
N ARG A 263 -18.12 -0.50 -12.82
CA ARG A 263 -17.99 0.94 -13.11
C ARG A 263 -19.03 1.77 -12.35
N GLU A 264 -20.26 1.27 -12.24
CA GLU A 264 -21.38 1.96 -11.59
C GLU A 264 -21.22 2.02 -10.07
N ASP A 265 -20.62 0.97 -9.48
CA ASP A 265 -20.45 0.85 -8.02
C ASP A 265 -19.10 1.41 -7.52
N PHE A 266 -18.15 1.69 -8.41
CA PHE A 266 -16.77 2.02 -8.04
C PHE A 266 -16.69 3.25 -7.13
N ALA A 267 -17.35 4.36 -7.47
CA ALA A 267 -17.32 5.58 -6.67
C ALA A 267 -17.86 5.35 -5.25
N ALA A 268 -18.94 4.58 -5.12
CA ALA A 268 -19.53 4.25 -3.82
C ALA A 268 -18.60 3.35 -2.99
N ALA A 269 -17.98 2.35 -3.62
CA ALA A 269 -17.03 1.45 -2.97
C ALA A 269 -15.75 2.18 -2.53
N ASP A 270 -15.15 3.02 -3.38
CA ASP A 270 -13.96 3.82 -3.05
C ASP A 270 -14.24 4.78 -1.90
N LEU A 271 -15.37 5.50 -1.95
CA LEU A 271 -15.76 6.43 -0.90
C LEU A 271 -16.07 5.74 0.44
N ALA A 272 -16.71 4.56 0.41
CA ALA A 272 -16.96 3.78 1.61
C ALA A 272 -15.65 3.38 2.29
N VAL A 273 -14.74 2.76 1.54
CA VAL A 273 -13.42 2.34 2.05
C VAL A 273 -12.63 3.55 2.56
N ALA A 274 -12.55 4.64 1.79
CA ALA A 274 -11.81 5.83 2.18
C ALA A 274 -12.33 6.45 3.49
N ARG A 275 -13.65 6.44 3.73
CA ARG A 275 -14.24 6.95 4.99
C ARG A 275 -13.91 6.10 6.19
N PHE A 276 -13.98 4.76 6.06
CA PHE A 276 -13.60 3.87 7.16
C PHE A 276 -12.11 3.97 7.48
N GLY A 277 -11.28 4.00 6.46
CA GLY A 277 -9.84 4.13 6.65
C GLY A 277 -9.40 5.50 7.14
N GLU A 278 -10.10 6.60 6.77
CA GLU A 278 -9.87 7.91 7.39
C GLU A 278 -9.98 7.83 8.91
N VAL A 279 -11.07 7.25 9.42
CA VAL A 279 -11.29 7.10 10.86
C VAL A 279 -10.24 6.19 11.49
N ALA A 280 -9.98 5.04 10.87
CA ALA A 280 -9.01 4.06 11.36
C ALA A 280 -7.58 4.63 11.43
N ILE A 281 -7.11 5.29 10.37
CA ILE A 281 -5.78 5.90 10.34
C ILE A 281 -5.68 7.07 11.32
N LYS A 282 -6.70 7.94 11.39
CA LYS A 282 -6.69 9.05 12.35
C LYS A 282 -6.70 8.56 13.80
N SER A 283 -7.34 7.41 14.08
CA SER A 283 -7.25 6.81 15.42
C SER A 283 -5.82 6.39 15.79
N ILE A 284 -5.03 5.86 14.85
CA ILE A 284 -3.60 5.59 15.10
C ILE A 284 -2.89 6.87 15.49
N TRP A 285 -3.08 7.93 14.70
CA TRP A 285 -2.43 9.21 14.97
C TRP A 285 -2.86 9.81 16.30
N GLU A 286 -4.13 9.67 16.69
CA GLU A 286 -4.64 10.10 17.98
C GLU A 286 -4.00 9.32 19.14
N GLU A 287 -3.84 8.00 19.03
CA GLU A 287 -3.13 7.16 20.01
C GLU A 287 -1.65 7.56 20.14
N LEU A 288 -1.04 8.05 19.05
CA LEU A 288 0.29 8.68 19.06
C LEU A 288 0.29 10.09 19.67
N GLY A 289 -0.86 10.61 20.11
CA GLY A 289 -1.00 11.95 20.66
C GLY A 289 -1.02 13.06 19.59
N LEU A 290 -1.35 12.74 18.34
CA LEU A 290 -1.48 13.69 17.24
C LEU A 290 -2.97 13.91 16.91
N THR A 291 -3.45 15.14 17.09
CA THR A 291 -4.81 15.53 16.68
C THR A 291 -4.76 16.77 15.79
N PHE A 292 -5.84 17.00 15.04
CA PHE A 292 -5.81 17.95 13.92
C PHE A 292 -7.04 18.85 13.89
N ASP A 293 -6.80 20.13 13.66
CA ASP A 293 -7.83 21.09 13.23
C ASP A 293 -7.59 21.38 11.74
N GLU A 294 -8.55 21.05 10.87
CA GLU A 294 -8.50 21.34 9.43
C GLU A 294 -9.50 22.44 9.09
N TYR A 295 -9.10 23.38 8.23
CA TYR A 295 -9.92 24.52 7.82
C TYR A 295 -10.36 24.43 6.35
N GLU A 296 -11.35 25.23 5.97
CA GLU A 296 -11.91 25.25 4.61
C GLU A 296 -10.88 25.62 3.53
N ASP A 297 -9.88 26.42 3.87
CA ASP A 297 -8.78 26.80 2.98
C ASP A 297 -7.69 25.71 2.88
N ARG A 298 -7.92 24.54 3.49
CA ARG A 298 -7.03 23.37 3.53
C ARG A 298 -5.76 23.60 4.36
N SER A 299 -5.66 24.70 5.09
CA SER A 299 -4.68 24.82 6.16
C SER A 299 -5.07 23.91 7.34
N TYR A 300 -4.10 23.52 8.16
CA TYR A 300 -4.35 22.69 9.32
C TYR A 300 -3.36 22.96 10.46
N TYR A 301 -3.77 22.68 11.69
CA TYR A 301 -2.89 22.61 12.85
C TYR A 301 -2.75 21.16 13.32
N ILE A 302 -1.55 20.82 13.80
CA ILE A 302 -1.28 19.57 14.49
C ILE A 302 -1.08 19.89 15.98
N HIS A 303 -1.94 19.34 16.83
CA HIS A 303 -1.75 19.33 18.27
C HIS A 303 -0.96 18.09 18.65
N VAL A 304 0.08 18.27 19.48
CA VAL A 304 0.94 17.16 19.91
C VAL A 304 0.90 17.00 21.42
N ALA A 305 0.41 15.85 21.86
CA ALA A 305 0.29 15.42 23.23
C ALA A 305 1.23 14.23 23.53
N GLN A 306 1.13 13.67 24.72
CA GLN A 306 1.90 12.48 25.08
C GLN A 306 1.38 11.25 24.29
N PRO A 307 2.26 10.49 23.63
CA PRO A 307 1.85 9.27 22.93
C PRO A 307 1.53 8.16 23.93
N MET A 308 0.62 7.26 23.55
CA MET A 308 0.44 5.99 24.24
C MET A 308 1.67 5.08 24.01
N ARG A 309 1.90 4.15 24.94
CA ARG A 309 3.09 3.29 24.98
C ARG A 309 2.73 1.92 25.52
#